data_AF-A0A534AI71-F1
#
_entry.id   AF-A0A534AI71-F1
#
_cell.length_a   1.000
_cell.length_b   1.000
_cell.length_c   1.000
_cell.angle_alpha   90.00
_cell.angle_beta   90.00
_cell.angle_gamma   90.00
#
_symmetry.space_group_name_H-M   'P 1'
#
loop_
_entity.id
_entity.type
_entity.pdbx_description
1 polymer ?
#
loop_
_entity_poly.entity_id
_entity_poly.type
_entity_poly.pdbx_seq_one_letter_code
_entity_poly.pdbx_strand_id
1 'polypeptide(L)'
;AEVAAGRAIIPANVNHPESEPMIIGRNFLVKINANIGNSAVTSSTAEEVDKLVWAIRWGADTVMDLSTGRNIHTIREWILRNSPVPIGTVPIYQALEKVGGVAEELSWEVFRDTLIEQAEQGVDYFTIHAGVRLPYIPLTVGRVTGIVSRGGSIMAKWCLAHHRESFLYERFEEICAICRAYDVSFSLGDGLRPGCIADANDAAQFAELETLGELTRVAWRHDCQVMIEGPGHVPMHKIKENMDKQLATCGEAPFYTLGPLTTDIAPGYDHITSAIGAAMIGWFGTAMLCYVTPKEHLGLPDRNDVKTGVITYKIAAHAADLAKGHPGARARDDALSRARFDFRWQDQFNLALDPDTACAFHDATLPKEGHKVAHFCSMCGPKFCSMRISHEVRAEARAQGMREMAARFRAGGSELYVPAPAPRER
;
A
#
# COMPACT_ATOMS: atom_id res chain seq x y z
N ALA A 1 15.70 -4.71 16.21
CA ALA A 1 14.67 -4.76 17.26
C ALA A 1 13.31 -5.13 16.68
N GLU A 2 12.74 -4.31 15.79
CA GLU A 2 11.41 -4.58 15.19
C GLU A 2 11.33 -5.91 14.43
N VAL A 3 12.34 -6.23 13.60
CA VAL A 3 12.41 -7.52 12.89
C VAL A 3 12.53 -8.69 13.87
N ALA A 4 13.40 -8.58 14.87
CA ALA A 4 13.57 -9.63 15.89
C ALA A 4 12.30 -9.87 16.74
N ALA A 5 11.45 -8.86 16.88
CA ALA A 5 10.16 -8.96 17.57
C ALA A 5 9.03 -9.45 16.63
N GLY A 6 9.30 -9.69 15.35
CA GLY A 6 8.30 -10.06 14.35
C GLY A 6 7.37 -8.94 13.92
N ARG A 7 7.63 -7.68 14.31
CA ARG A 7 6.77 -6.50 14.02
C ARG A 7 7.17 -5.72 12.77
N ALA A 8 8.25 -6.16 12.13
CA ALA A 8 8.67 -5.68 10.84
C ALA A 8 9.36 -6.80 10.05
N ILE A 9 9.34 -6.70 8.73
CA ILE A 9 10.04 -7.61 7.83
C ILE A 9 10.85 -6.82 6.79
N ILE A 10 11.89 -7.44 6.27
CA ILE A 10 12.68 -6.99 5.12
C ILE A 10 12.62 -8.13 4.09
N PRO A 11 11.65 -8.10 3.16
CA PRO A 11 11.55 -9.14 2.13
C PRO A 11 12.72 -8.99 1.16
N ALA A 12 13.70 -9.88 1.28
CA ALA A 12 14.97 -9.81 0.56
C ALA A 12 15.51 -11.22 0.34
N ASN A 13 14.93 -11.93 -0.64
CA ASN A 13 15.41 -13.25 -0.99
C ASN A 13 16.88 -13.17 -1.43
N VAL A 14 17.70 -14.12 -0.97
CA VAL A 14 19.14 -14.17 -1.29
C VAL A 14 19.44 -14.22 -2.80
N ASN A 15 18.48 -14.65 -3.61
CA ASN A 15 18.56 -14.73 -5.08
C ASN A 15 17.94 -13.52 -5.80
N HIS A 16 17.62 -12.44 -5.09
CA HIS A 16 17.17 -11.17 -5.67
C HIS A 16 18.17 -10.03 -5.42
N PRO A 17 19.41 -10.13 -5.95
CA PRO A 17 20.46 -9.15 -5.71
C PRO A 17 20.15 -7.76 -6.28
N GLU A 18 19.17 -7.66 -7.19
CA GLU A 18 18.72 -6.39 -7.76
C GLU A 18 17.86 -5.56 -6.80
N SER A 19 17.27 -6.20 -5.78
CA SER A 19 16.36 -5.55 -4.82
C SER A 19 17.08 -4.53 -3.94
N GLU A 20 16.58 -3.30 -3.93
CA GLU A 20 16.96 -2.26 -2.98
C GLU A 20 16.20 -2.50 -1.66
N PRO A 21 16.88 -2.88 -0.56
CA PRO A 21 16.18 -3.33 0.64
C PRO A 21 15.25 -2.27 1.23
N MET A 22 14.03 -2.70 1.56
CA MET A 22 13.00 -1.87 2.19
C MET A 22 12.40 -2.61 3.39
N ILE A 23 11.77 -1.86 4.31
CA ILE A 23 11.19 -2.42 5.54
C ILE A 23 9.68 -2.21 5.60
N ILE A 24 8.96 -3.26 5.97
CA ILE A 24 7.51 -3.27 6.14
C ILE A 24 7.21 -3.47 7.62
N GLY A 25 6.58 -2.48 8.27
CA GLY A 25 6.16 -2.57 9.66
C GLY A 25 5.44 -1.32 10.11
N ARG A 26 4.60 -1.43 11.16
CA ARG A 26 3.74 -0.34 11.65
C ARG A 26 4.50 0.93 12.06
N ASN A 27 5.71 0.75 12.59
CA ASN A 27 6.57 1.82 13.10
C ASN A 27 7.37 2.55 12.01
N PHE A 28 7.18 2.19 10.74
CA PHE A 28 7.81 2.83 9.59
C PHE A 28 6.76 3.55 8.72
N LEU A 29 7.22 4.19 7.65
CA LEU A 29 6.35 4.72 6.60
C LEU A 29 5.46 3.60 6.05
N VAL A 30 4.18 3.90 5.85
CA VAL A 30 3.24 2.95 5.23
C VAL A 30 3.69 2.68 3.79
N LYS A 31 3.79 1.40 3.44
CA LYS A 31 4.20 0.94 2.11
C LYS A 31 2.99 0.65 1.25
N ILE A 32 3.15 0.66 -0.07
CA ILE A 32 2.11 0.25 -1.00
C ILE A 32 2.62 -0.83 -1.96
N ASN A 33 1.73 -1.76 -2.32
CA ASN A 33 1.99 -2.78 -3.32
C ASN A 33 1.18 -2.50 -4.59
N ALA A 34 1.79 -2.73 -5.76
CA ALA A 34 1.09 -2.77 -7.05
C ALA A 34 1.03 -4.20 -7.59
N ASN A 35 -0.15 -4.65 -8.02
CA ASN A 35 -0.31 -5.94 -8.69
C ASN A 35 -0.17 -5.76 -10.20
N ILE A 36 0.72 -6.55 -10.80
CA ILE A 36 0.85 -6.74 -12.25
C ILE A 36 0.62 -8.22 -12.58
N GLY A 37 0.88 -8.61 -13.82
CA GLY A 37 0.75 -9.99 -14.27
C GLY A 37 -0.08 -10.10 -15.55
N ASN A 38 0.21 -11.17 -16.29
CA ASN A 38 -0.52 -11.51 -17.50
C ASN A 38 -1.82 -12.27 -17.17
N SER A 39 -2.65 -12.44 -18.20
CA SER A 39 -3.76 -13.38 -18.15
C SER A 39 -3.68 -14.34 -19.34
N ALA A 40 -4.48 -15.41 -19.31
CA ALA A 40 -4.62 -16.30 -20.46
C ALA A 40 -5.09 -15.61 -21.76
N VAL A 41 -5.59 -14.36 -21.67
CA VAL A 41 -6.24 -13.64 -22.78
C VAL A 41 -5.33 -12.56 -23.37
N THR A 42 -4.42 -11.97 -22.58
CA THR A 42 -3.64 -10.79 -22.99
C THR A 42 -2.31 -10.66 -22.23
N SER A 43 -1.42 -9.85 -22.81
CA SER A 43 -0.12 -9.37 -22.30
C SER A 43 1.12 -10.18 -22.73
N SER A 44 2.18 -9.43 -23.05
CA SER A 44 3.51 -9.91 -23.41
C SER A 44 4.53 -9.62 -22.29
N THR A 45 5.68 -10.32 -22.30
CA THR A 45 6.77 -10.07 -21.33
C THR A 45 7.19 -8.60 -21.28
N ALA A 46 7.27 -7.93 -22.43
CA ALA A 46 7.67 -6.52 -22.49
C ALA A 46 6.64 -5.59 -21.84
N GLU A 47 5.35 -5.88 -21.99
CA GLU A 47 4.28 -5.11 -21.36
C GLU A 47 4.25 -5.32 -19.84
N GLU A 48 4.54 -6.53 -19.35
CA GLU A 48 4.67 -6.76 -17.90
C GLU A 48 5.86 -6.01 -17.29
N VAL A 49 7.00 -5.98 -17.99
CA VAL A 49 8.16 -5.20 -17.55
C VAL A 49 7.88 -3.68 -17.63
N ASP A 50 7.17 -3.17 -18.64
CA ASP A 50 6.76 -1.76 -18.66
C ASP A 50 5.82 -1.44 -17.48
N LYS A 51 4.85 -2.31 -17.17
CA LYS A 51 3.97 -2.14 -16.01
C LYS A 51 4.75 -2.13 -14.69
N LEU A 52 5.75 -2.99 -14.53
CA LEU A 52 6.66 -3.00 -13.38
C LEU A 52 7.35 -1.63 -13.23
N VAL A 53 8.08 -1.20 -14.26
CA VAL A 53 8.84 0.06 -14.23
C VAL A 53 7.90 1.25 -14.00
N TRP A 54 6.72 1.22 -14.62
CA TRP A 54 5.72 2.26 -14.49
C TRP A 54 5.14 2.34 -13.08
N ALA A 55 4.82 1.20 -12.45
CA ALA A 55 4.34 1.18 -11.07
C ALA A 55 5.38 1.73 -10.09
N ILE A 56 6.64 1.28 -10.21
CA ILE A 56 7.75 1.70 -9.35
C ILE A 56 8.01 3.21 -9.51
N ARG A 57 8.03 3.71 -10.75
CA ARG A 57 8.23 5.14 -11.05
C ARG A 57 7.27 6.04 -10.27
N TRP A 58 6.01 5.61 -10.11
CA TRP A 58 4.98 6.39 -9.42
C TRP A 58 4.93 6.14 -7.91
N GLY A 59 5.74 5.21 -7.41
CA GLY A 59 6.01 5.04 -5.98
C GLY A 59 5.57 3.70 -5.38
N ALA A 60 5.24 2.69 -6.19
CA ALA A 60 5.01 1.34 -5.66
C ALA A 60 6.25 0.86 -4.89
N ASP A 61 6.06 0.46 -3.64
CA ASP A 61 7.16 0.06 -2.74
C ASP A 61 7.46 -1.44 -2.87
N THR A 62 6.48 -2.24 -3.27
CA THR A 62 6.62 -3.64 -3.72
C THR A 62 5.74 -3.88 -4.94
N VAL A 63 6.01 -4.95 -5.67
CA VAL A 63 5.15 -5.39 -6.77
C VAL A 63 4.84 -6.88 -6.64
N MET A 64 3.62 -7.30 -6.98
CA MET A 64 3.29 -8.72 -7.09
C MET A 64 3.06 -9.12 -8.54
N ASP A 65 3.71 -10.22 -8.94
CA ASP A 65 3.38 -10.91 -10.19
C ASP A 65 2.24 -11.91 -9.94
N LEU A 66 1.05 -11.53 -10.42
CA LEU A 66 -0.16 -12.36 -10.34
C LEU A 66 -0.50 -13.04 -11.67
N SER A 67 0.51 -13.22 -12.53
CA SER A 67 0.39 -13.89 -13.84
C SER A 67 -0.29 -15.26 -13.75
N THR A 68 -1.09 -15.57 -14.77
CA THR A 68 -1.83 -16.83 -14.92
C THR A 68 -1.75 -17.33 -16.36
N GLY A 69 -1.99 -18.63 -16.59
CA GLY A 69 -1.85 -19.22 -17.91
C GLY A 69 -0.40 -19.56 -18.28
N ARG A 70 0.02 -19.22 -19.51
CA ARG A 70 1.28 -19.71 -20.08
C ARG A 70 2.47 -18.79 -19.76
N ASN A 71 3.67 -19.38 -19.77
CA ASN A 71 4.96 -18.68 -19.64
C ASN A 71 5.17 -17.91 -18.32
N ILE A 72 4.46 -18.27 -17.25
CA ILE A 72 4.56 -17.62 -15.94
C ILE A 72 6.03 -17.54 -15.46
N HIS A 73 6.75 -18.66 -15.53
CA HIS A 73 8.16 -18.72 -15.13
C HIS A 73 9.03 -17.70 -15.87
N THR A 74 8.95 -17.68 -17.20
CA THR A 74 9.76 -16.80 -18.05
C THR A 74 9.40 -15.34 -17.84
N ILE A 75 8.12 -15.00 -17.74
CA ILE A 75 7.68 -13.62 -17.50
C ILE A 75 8.21 -13.12 -16.16
N ARG A 76 8.06 -13.93 -15.11
CA ARG A 76 8.55 -13.60 -13.78
C ARG A 76 10.07 -13.42 -13.73
N GLU A 77 10.83 -14.22 -14.49
CA GLU A 77 12.28 -14.04 -14.58
C GLU A 77 12.65 -12.64 -15.07
N TRP A 78 11.99 -12.17 -16.12
CA TRP A 78 12.20 -10.82 -16.64
C TRP A 78 11.77 -9.73 -15.64
N ILE A 79 10.67 -9.96 -14.90
CA ILE A 79 10.23 -9.04 -13.84
C ILE A 79 11.29 -8.94 -12.74
N LEU A 80 11.72 -10.07 -12.17
CA LEU A 80 12.70 -10.12 -11.07
C LEU A 80 14.03 -9.45 -11.46
N ARG A 81 14.61 -9.84 -12.60
CA ARG A 81 15.91 -9.30 -13.06
C ARG A 81 15.87 -7.80 -13.39
N ASN A 82 14.68 -7.18 -13.46
CA ASN A 82 14.49 -5.76 -13.73
C ASN A 82 13.76 -5.03 -12.58
N SER A 83 13.61 -5.67 -11.42
CA SER A 83 12.93 -5.08 -10.27
C SER A 83 13.91 -4.61 -9.20
N PRO A 84 14.04 -3.30 -8.94
CA PRO A 84 14.72 -2.81 -7.76
C PRO A 84 13.87 -2.91 -6.48
N VAL A 85 12.63 -3.37 -6.56
CA VAL A 85 11.73 -3.51 -5.40
C VAL A 85 11.39 -4.98 -5.15
N PRO A 86 11.00 -5.35 -3.91
CA PRO A 86 10.60 -6.71 -3.62
C PRO A 86 9.44 -7.20 -4.49
N ILE A 87 9.56 -8.43 -4.99
CA ILE A 87 8.56 -9.13 -5.80
C ILE A 87 7.85 -10.18 -4.95
N GLY A 88 6.53 -10.09 -4.91
CA GLY A 88 5.66 -11.10 -4.33
C GLY A 88 4.98 -11.97 -5.39
N THR A 89 4.57 -13.17 -4.99
CA THR A 89 3.75 -14.05 -5.82
C THR A 89 2.70 -14.79 -4.99
N VAL A 90 1.78 -15.45 -5.69
CA VAL A 90 0.85 -16.41 -5.11
C VAL A 90 1.17 -17.80 -5.71
N PRO A 91 2.04 -18.63 -5.06
CA PRO A 91 2.57 -19.84 -5.69
C PRO A 91 1.51 -20.83 -6.17
N ILE A 92 0.33 -20.86 -5.52
CA ILE A 92 -0.76 -21.76 -5.90
C ILE A 92 -1.30 -21.48 -7.32
N TYR A 93 -1.12 -20.26 -7.86
CA TYR A 93 -1.54 -19.94 -9.23
C TYR A 93 -0.71 -20.71 -10.26
N GLN A 94 0.61 -20.72 -10.11
CA GLN A 94 1.47 -21.49 -11.00
C GLN A 94 1.32 -22.99 -10.76
N ALA A 95 1.19 -23.42 -9.51
CA ALA A 95 0.97 -24.83 -9.19
C ALA A 95 -0.32 -25.36 -9.86
N LEU A 96 -1.38 -24.54 -9.90
CA LEU A 96 -2.63 -24.89 -10.56
C LEU A 96 -2.46 -25.04 -12.09
N GLU A 97 -1.66 -24.19 -12.73
CA GLU A 97 -1.35 -24.32 -14.16
C GLU A 97 -0.55 -25.59 -14.46
N LYS A 98 0.36 -26.01 -13.57
CA LYS A 98 1.13 -27.26 -13.71
C LYS A 98 0.23 -28.51 -13.73
N VAL A 99 -0.95 -28.43 -13.13
CA VAL A 99 -1.96 -29.51 -13.13
C VAL A 99 -3.14 -29.23 -14.07
N GLY A 100 -2.94 -28.36 -15.07
CA GLY A 100 -3.92 -28.11 -16.12
C GLY A 100 -5.19 -27.40 -15.65
N GLY A 101 -5.12 -26.61 -14.58
CA GLY A 101 -6.28 -25.88 -14.06
C GLY A 101 -7.21 -26.72 -13.16
N VAL A 102 -6.87 -27.98 -12.89
CA VAL A 102 -7.70 -28.90 -12.10
C VAL A 102 -7.27 -28.84 -10.64
N ALA A 103 -7.99 -28.06 -9.84
CA ALA A 103 -7.65 -27.83 -8.43
C ALA A 103 -7.49 -29.14 -7.65
N GLU A 104 -8.30 -30.16 -7.94
CA GLU A 104 -8.29 -31.47 -7.31
C GLU A 104 -6.98 -32.24 -7.51
N GLU A 105 -6.27 -31.97 -8.59
CA GLU A 105 -4.98 -32.60 -8.93
C GLU A 105 -3.79 -31.91 -8.25
N LEU A 106 -4.02 -30.82 -7.50
CA LEU A 106 -2.98 -30.22 -6.68
C LEU A 106 -2.50 -31.20 -5.60
N SER A 107 -1.19 -31.25 -5.39
CA SER A 107 -0.55 -32.04 -4.35
C SER A 107 0.58 -31.24 -3.68
N TRP A 108 1.05 -31.75 -2.54
CA TRP A 108 2.21 -31.19 -1.85
C TRP A 108 3.43 -31.14 -2.77
N GLU A 109 3.67 -32.19 -3.56
CA GLU A 109 4.84 -32.31 -4.43
C GLU A 109 4.85 -31.21 -5.49
N VAL A 110 3.72 -30.99 -6.18
CA VAL A 110 3.60 -29.92 -7.19
C VAL A 110 3.81 -28.54 -6.55
N PHE A 111 3.24 -28.33 -5.37
CA PHE A 111 3.35 -27.06 -4.66
C PHE A 111 4.78 -26.81 -4.16
N ARG A 112 5.42 -27.81 -3.53
CA ARG A 112 6.82 -27.78 -3.08
C ARG A 112 7.76 -27.43 -4.23
N ASP A 113 7.63 -28.12 -5.36
CA ASP A 113 8.47 -27.87 -6.53
C ASP A 113 8.26 -26.45 -7.08
N THR A 114 7.03 -25.91 -6.96
CA THR A 114 6.72 -24.52 -7.32
C THR A 114 7.33 -23.51 -6.34
N LEU A 115 7.34 -23.78 -5.04
CA LEU A 115 8.01 -22.93 -4.06
C LEU A 115 9.51 -22.85 -4.31
N ILE A 116 10.15 -24.00 -4.53
CA ILE A 116 11.60 -24.07 -4.80
C ILE A 116 11.92 -23.31 -6.08
N GLU A 117 11.19 -23.58 -7.16
CA GLU A 117 11.37 -22.89 -8.44
C GLU A 117 11.31 -21.36 -8.29
N GLN A 118 10.32 -20.84 -7.56
CA GLN A 118 10.17 -19.40 -7.37
C GLN A 118 11.19 -18.80 -6.40
N ALA A 119 11.58 -19.54 -5.37
CA ALA A 119 12.60 -19.10 -4.42
C ALA A 119 14.00 -19.04 -5.07
N GLU A 120 14.30 -19.97 -5.98
CA GLU A 120 15.53 -19.96 -6.79
C GLU A 120 15.57 -18.78 -7.77
N GLN A 121 14.42 -18.36 -8.32
CA GLN A 121 14.36 -17.16 -9.16
C GLN A 121 14.61 -15.86 -8.38
N GLY A 122 14.28 -15.83 -7.09
CA GLY A 122 14.42 -14.65 -6.24
C GLY A 122 13.11 -14.01 -5.79
N VAL A 123 11.97 -14.71 -5.78
CA VAL A 123 10.74 -14.13 -5.21
C VAL A 123 10.94 -13.83 -3.71
N ASP A 124 10.65 -12.61 -3.28
CA ASP A 124 10.94 -12.14 -1.92
C ASP A 124 9.89 -12.50 -0.88
N TYR A 125 8.63 -12.67 -1.31
CA TYR A 125 7.57 -13.12 -0.42
C TYR A 125 6.49 -13.93 -1.14
N PHE A 126 5.93 -14.90 -0.42
CA PHE A 126 4.86 -15.75 -0.91
C PHE A 126 3.56 -15.50 -0.18
N THR A 127 2.50 -15.22 -0.95
CA THR A 127 1.13 -15.31 -0.47
C THR A 127 0.69 -16.77 -0.40
N ILE A 128 0.55 -17.30 0.81
CA ILE A 128 0.17 -18.70 1.06
C ILE A 128 -1.12 -18.74 1.89
N HIS A 129 -2.16 -19.35 1.32
CA HIS A 129 -3.50 -19.43 1.89
C HIS A 129 -3.64 -20.61 2.86
N ALA A 130 -2.68 -20.76 3.78
CA ALA A 130 -2.66 -21.85 4.75
C ALA A 130 -3.73 -21.70 5.86
N GLY A 131 -4.38 -20.53 5.96
CA GLY A 131 -5.52 -20.30 6.86
C GLY A 131 -6.87 -20.84 6.39
N VAL A 132 -6.99 -21.22 5.10
CA VAL A 132 -8.22 -21.79 4.55
C VAL A 132 -8.34 -23.25 4.97
N ARG A 133 -8.94 -23.47 6.13
CA ARG A 133 -9.13 -24.80 6.71
C ARG A 133 -10.47 -25.40 6.31
N LEU A 134 -10.52 -26.74 6.18
CA LEU A 134 -11.74 -27.47 5.83
C LEU A 134 -12.98 -27.09 6.68
N PRO A 135 -12.92 -27.03 8.02
CA PRO A 135 -14.08 -26.68 8.84
C PRO A 135 -14.54 -25.23 8.71
N TYR A 136 -13.77 -24.34 8.07
CA TYR A 136 -14.15 -22.94 7.87
C TYR A 136 -14.96 -22.71 6.60
N ILE A 137 -14.86 -23.62 5.62
CA ILE A 137 -15.59 -23.50 4.35
C ILE A 137 -17.12 -23.45 4.56
N PRO A 138 -17.74 -24.26 5.45
CA PRO A 138 -19.17 -24.15 5.73
C PRO A 138 -19.60 -22.78 6.30
N LEU A 139 -18.69 -22.05 6.96
CA LEU A 139 -18.99 -20.73 7.52
C LEU A 139 -19.28 -19.70 6.41
N THR A 140 -18.83 -19.93 5.17
CA THR A 140 -19.05 -19.02 4.05
C THR A 140 -20.36 -19.28 3.31
N VAL A 141 -21.11 -20.33 3.63
CA VAL A 141 -22.35 -20.72 2.91
C VAL A 141 -23.41 -19.62 2.97
N GLY A 142 -23.46 -18.86 4.06
CA GLY A 142 -24.41 -17.76 4.25
C GLY A 142 -23.96 -16.40 3.68
N ARG A 143 -22.76 -16.31 3.11
CA ARG A 143 -22.24 -15.05 2.57
C ARG A 143 -22.98 -14.60 1.33
N VAL A 144 -23.06 -13.29 1.11
CA VAL A 144 -23.61 -12.69 -0.10
C VAL A 144 -22.69 -12.92 -1.29
N THR A 145 -21.37 -12.81 -1.09
CA THR A 145 -20.36 -12.94 -2.16
C THR A 145 -19.47 -14.17 -2.04
N GLY A 146 -19.71 -15.04 -1.05
CA GLY A 146 -18.98 -16.29 -0.88
C GLY A 146 -17.48 -16.09 -0.62
N ILE A 147 -16.65 -16.84 -1.34
CA ILE A 147 -15.18 -16.78 -1.28
C ILE A 147 -14.68 -16.04 -2.52
N VAL A 148 -14.22 -14.80 -2.33
CA VAL A 148 -13.72 -13.94 -3.43
C VAL A 148 -12.20 -13.98 -3.61
N SER A 149 -11.48 -14.64 -2.69
CA SER A 149 -10.06 -14.91 -2.90
C SER A 149 -9.87 -15.97 -3.98
N ARG A 150 -9.10 -15.67 -5.03
CA ARG A 150 -8.75 -16.66 -6.04
C ARG A 150 -7.96 -17.83 -5.42
N GLY A 151 -6.90 -17.54 -4.66
CA GLY A 151 -6.13 -18.59 -3.98
C GLY A 151 -6.94 -19.33 -2.92
N GLY A 152 -7.78 -18.61 -2.18
CA GLY A 152 -8.64 -19.21 -1.17
C GLY A 152 -9.71 -20.15 -1.76
N SER A 153 -10.34 -19.77 -2.87
CA SER A 153 -11.33 -20.60 -3.56
C SER A 153 -10.72 -21.85 -4.20
N ILE A 154 -9.48 -21.78 -4.71
CA ILE A 154 -8.72 -22.95 -5.17
C ILE A 154 -8.53 -23.95 -4.01
N MET A 155 -8.08 -23.45 -2.85
CA MET A 155 -7.87 -24.30 -1.68
C MET A 155 -9.18 -24.86 -1.12
N ALA A 156 -10.26 -24.07 -1.09
CA ALA A 156 -11.57 -24.55 -0.68
C ALA A 156 -12.08 -25.68 -1.59
N LYS A 157 -11.92 -25.53 -2.91
CA LYS A 157 -12.29 -26.57 -3.88
C LYS A 157 -11.50 -27.87 -3.65
N TRP A 158 -10.18 -27.77 -3.45
CA TRP A 158 -9.34 -28.92 -3.15
C TRP A 158 -9.77 -29.62 -1.85
N CYS A 159 -10.00 -28.86 -0.76
CA CYS A 159 -10.41 -29.42 0.53
C CYS A 159 -11.76 -30.15 0.42
N LEU A 160 -12.72 -29.60 -0.34
CA LEU A 160 -14.03 -30.22 -0.53
C LEU A 160 -13.97 -31.48 -1.40
N ALA A 161 -13.16 -31.46 -2.47
CA ALA A 161 -13.02 -32.61 -3.37
C ALA A 161 -12.41 -33.84 -2.66
N HIS A 162 -11.44 -33.61 -1.79
CA HIS A 162 -10.75 -34.67 -1.04
C HIS A 162 -11.35 -34.93 0.34
N HIS A 163 -12.18 -34.01 0.85
CA HIS A 163 -12.65 -33.97 2.23
C HIS A 163 -11.49 -34.12 3.25
N ARG A 164 -10.41 -33.39 3.00
CA ARG A 164 -9.18 -33.36 3.81
C ARG A 164 -8.84 -31.95 4.24
N GLU A 165 -8.09 -31.83 5.33
CA GLU A 165 -7.54 -30.55 5.77
C GLU A 165 -6.57 -30.00 4.71
N SER A 166 -6.49 -28.68 4.61
CA SER A 166 -5.60 -27.98 3.67
C SER A 166 -4.17 -28.51 3.76
N PHE A 167 -3.62 -29.01 2.65
CA PHE A 167 -2.24 -29.48 2.63
C PHE A 167 -1.24 -28.34 2.90
N LEU A 168 -1.61 -27.08 2.63
CA LEU A 168 -0.79 -25.91 2.98
C LEU A 168 -0.68 -25.73 4.50
N TYR A 169 -1.77 -26.06 5.22
CA TYR A 169 -1.80 -26.07 6.68
C TYR A 169 -1.07 -27.29 7.24
N GLU A 170 -1.38 -28.50 6.75
CA GLU A 170 -0.77 -29.75 7.23
C GLU A 170 0.75 -29.79 7.01
N ARG A 171 1.26 -29.16 5.94
CA ARG A 171 2.68 -29.15 5.57
C ARG A 171 3.39 -27.83 5.89
N PHE A 172 2.80 -26.99 6.75
CA PHE A 172 3.31 -25.63 6.96
C PHE A 172 4.76 -25.55 7.46
N GLU A 173 5.20 -26.49 8.31
CA GLU A 173 6.61 -26.54 8.76
C GLU A 173 7.58 -26.89 7.62
N GLU A 174 7.18 -27.74 6.67
CA GLU A 174 7.98 -28.05 5.47
C GLU A 174 8.09 -26.81 4.57
N ILE A 175 7.01 -26.02 4.45
CA ILE A 175 7.03 -24.72 3.75
C ILE A 175 8.00 -23.75 4.45
N CYS A 176 7.97 -23.69 5.79
CA CYS A 176 8.90 -22.85 6.55
C CYS A 176 10.36 -23.21 6.27
N ALA A 177 10.70 -24.51 6.18
CA ALA A 177 12.06 -24.94 5.85
C ALA A 177 12.53 -24.41 4.48
N ILE A 178 11.63 -24.39 3.47
CA ILE A 178 11.93 -23.84 2.14
C ILE A 178 12.12 -22.32 2.22
N CYS A 179 11.14 -21.60 2.78
CA CYS A 179 11.20 -20.15 2.91
C CYS A 179 12.46 -19.69 3.65
N ARG A 180 12.81 -20.38 4.74
CA ARG A 180 14.00 -20.07 5.54
C ARG A 180 15.31 -20.26 4.77
N ALA A 181 15.38 -21.24 3.89
CA ALA A 181 16.60 -21.53 3.12
C ALA A 181 16.98 -20.38 2.16
N TYR A 182 15.99 -19.61 1.71
CA TYR A 182 16.16 -18.54 0.73
C TYR A 182 15.86 -17.12 1.28
N ASP A 183 15.44 -17.01 2.55
CA ASP A 183 14.91 -15.78 3.18
C ASP A 183 13.68 -15.20 2.45
N VAL A 184 12.78 -16.10 2.02
CA VAL A 184 11.47 -15.70 1.51
C VAL A 184 10.55 -15.39 2.68
N SER A 185 9.98 -14.18 2.70
CA SER A 185 9.00 -13.80 3.72
C SER A 185 7.64 -14.45 3.46
N PHE A 186 6.92 -14.80 4.52
CA PHE A 186 5.52 -15.20 4.41
C PHE A 186 4.62 -13.98 4.30
N SER A 187 3.72 -14.00 3.31
CA SER A 187 2.48 -13.24 3.32
C SER A 187 1.35 -14.23 3.58
N LEU A 188 0.85 -14.31 4.82
CA LEU A 188 -0.20 -15.26 5.16
C LEU A 188 -1.54 -14.78 4.58
N GLY A 189 -2.01 -15.46 3.53
CA GLY A 189 -3.10 -15.01 2.68
C GLY A 189 -4.47 -15.04 3.35
N ASP A 190 -5.32 -14.08 3.00
CA ASP A 190 -6.68 -13.90 3.49
C ASP A 190 -7.71 -14.58 2.58
N GLY A 191 -7.63 -15.91 2.50
CA GLY A 191 -8.44 -16.73 1.61
C GLY A 191 -9.95 -16.60 1.84
N LEU A 192 -10.38 -16.26 3.05
CA LEU A 192 -11.76 -16.04 3.46
C LEU A 192 -12.05 -14.55 3.70
N ARG A 193 -11.34 -13.62 3.08
CA ARG A 193 -11.68 -12.19 3.15
C ARG A 193 -13.10 -11.87 2.63
N PRO A 194 -13.74 -10.79 3.11
CA PRO A 194 -15.04 -10.35 2.63
C PRO A 194 -14.95 -9.71 1.23
N GLY A 195 -15.85 -10.10 0.33
CA GLY A 195 -16.00 -9.56 -1.02
C GLY A 195 -17.14 -8.56 -1.20
N CYS A 196 -17.83 -8.25 -0.11
CA CYS A 196 -18.83 -7.19 -0.04
C CYS A 196 -18.95 -6.70 1.40
N ILE A 197 -19.59 -5.55 1.57
CA ILE A 197 -19.81 -4.90 2.87
C ILE A 197 -20.61 -5.79 3.84
N ALA A 198 -21.53 -6.62 3.32
CA ALA A 198 -22.38 -7.47 4.14
C ALA A 198 -21.61 -8.61 4.81
N ASP A 199 -20.58 -9.14 4.14
CA ASP A 199 -19.77 -10.28 4.61
C ASP A 199 -18.65 -9.85 5.57
N ALA A 200 -18.45 -8.54 5.77
CA ALA A 200 -17.37 -8.00 6.57
C ALA A 200 -17.48 -8.36 8.05
N ASN A 201 -16.36 -8.82 8.64
CA ASN A 201 -16.18 -9.22 10.03
C ASN A 201 -17.02 -10.45 10.42
N ASP A 202 -17.32 -11.33 9.47
CA ASP A 202 -18.04 -12.56 9.75
C ASP A 202 -17.15 -13.63 10.41
N ALA A 203 -17.79 -14.74 10.79
CA ALA A 203 -17.11 -15.85 11.46
C ALA A 203 -16.02 -16.50 10.59
N ALA A 204 -16.23 -16.61 9.28
CA ALA A 204 -15.26 -17.22 8.38
C ALA A 204 -13.96 -16.40 8.30
N GLN A 205 -14.09 -15.08 8.13
CA GLN A 205 -12.95 -14.16 8.08
C GLN A 205 -12.13 -14.23 9.37
N PHE A 206 -12.80 -14.16 10.52
CA PHE A 206 -12.12 -14.10 11.80
C PHE A 206 -11.57 -15.43 12.29
N ALA A 207 -12.16 -16.57 11.88
CA ALA A 207 -11.60 -17.89 12.12
C ALA A 207 -10.29 -18.10 11.33
N GLU A 208 -10.24 -17.63 10.08
CA GLU A 208 -8.99 -17.63 9.31
C GLU A 208 -7.93 -16.75 9.97
N LEU A 209 -8.26 -15.51 10.35
CA LEU A 209 -7.31 -14.58 10.99
C LEU A 209 -6.68 -15.15 12.27
N GLU A 210 -7.47 -15.85 13.09
CA GLU A 210 -6.96 -16.54 14.28
C GLU A 210 -5.96 -17.64 13.92
N THR A 211 -6.28 -18.45 12.90
CA THR A 211 -5.36 -19.45 12.36
C THR A 211 -4.08 -18.81 11.82
N LEU A 212 -4.15 -17.67 11.14
CA LEU A 212 -2.97 -16.97 10.67
C LEU A 212 -2.07 -16.54 11.84
N GLY A 213 -2.66 -16.13 12.97
CA GLY A 213 -1.91 -15.83 14.20
C GLY A 213 -1.20 -17.07 14.80
N GLU A 214 -1.80 -18.25 14.71
CA GLU A 214 -1.17 -19.51 15.09
C GLU A 214 0.00 -19.86 14.16
N LEU A 215 -0.23 -19.81 12.84
CA LEU A 215 0.77 -20.08 11.81
C LEU A 215 1.94 -19.10 11.86
N THR A 216 1.69 -17.83 12.22
CA THR A 216 2.74 -16.83 12.46
C THR A 216 3.72 -17.30 13.54
N ARG A 217 3.21 -17.84 14.65
CA ARG A 217 4.06 -18.37 15.73
C ARG A 217 4.82 -19.62 15.30
N VAL A 218 4.26 -20.42 14.38
CA VAL A 218 4.98 -21.55 13.78
C VAL A 218 6.14 -21.01 12.94
N ALA A 219 5.88 -20.14 11.98
CA ALA A 219 6.89 -19.55 11.10
C ALA A 219 8.02 -18.84 11.88
N TRP A 220 7.70 -18.08 12.94
CA TRP A 220 8.71 -17.45 13.79
C TRP A 220 9.61 -18.45 14.52
N ARG A 221 9.13 -19.64 14.90
CA ARG A 221 10.00 -20.68 15.49
C ARG A 221 11.01 -21.24 14.48
N HIS A 222 10.75 -21.08 13.19
CA HIS A 222 11.66 -21.43 12.09
C HIS A 222 12.50 -20.23 11.61
N ASP A 223 12.48 -19.10 12.33
CA ASP A 223 13.14 -17.85 11.95
C ASP A 223 12.68 -17.31 10.58
N CYS A 224 11.44 -17.60 10.17
CA CYS A 224 10.86 -17.04 8.95
C CYS A 224 10.23 -15.67 9.25
N GLN A 225 10.44 -14.71 8.35
CA GLN A 225 9.79 -13.41 8.38
C GLN A 225 8.31 -13.55 7.97
N VAL A 226 7.39 -12.83 8.62
CA VAL A 226 5.93 -12.97 8.40
C VAL A 226 5.24 -11.62 8.35
N MET A 227 4.35 -11.44 7.37
CA MET A 227 3.26 -10.47 7.37
C MET A 227 1.91 -11.17 7.15
N ILE A 228 0.82 -10.52 7.54
CA ILE A 228 -0.54 -11.07 7.49
C ILE A 228 -1.33 -10.31 6.45
N GLU A 229 -2.04 -11.00 5.55
CA GLU A 229 -2.99 -10.37 4.66
C GLU A 229 -4.33 -10.12 5.35
N GLY A 230 -5.04 -9.08 4.93
CA GLY A 230 -6.28 -8.63 5.53
C GLY A 230 -7.27 -8.04 4.53
N PRO A 231 -8.49 -7.73 5.01
CA PRO A 231 -9.71 -7.76 4.23
C PRO A 231 -9.77 -6.85 3.01
N GLY A 232 -10.72 -7.22 2.14
CA GLY A 232 -11.12 -6.48 0.95
C GLY A 232 -12.23 -5.46 1.19
N HIS A 233 -13.48 -5.90 1.43
CA HIS A 233 -14.63 -4.99 1.53
C HIS A 233 -15.08 -4.83 2.99
N VAL A 234 -14.95 -3.63 3.56
CA VAL A 234 -15.27 -3.37 4.98
C VAL A 234 -15.83 -1.95 5.15
N PRO A 235 -17.05 -1.79 5.70
CA PRO A 235 -17.60 -0.47 5.95
C PRO A 235 -16.81 0.24 7.06
N MET A 236 -16.68 1.56 6.98
CA MET A 236 -15.77 2.33 7.86
C MET A 236 -15.89 2.02 9.36
N HIS A 237 -17.11 1.83 9.87
CA HIS A 237 -17.35 1.54 11.29
C HIS A 237 -16.79 0.18 11.77
N LYS A 238 -16.49 -0.75 10.85
CA LYS A 238 -15.91 -2.08 11.12
C LYS A 238 -14.39 -2.14 10.93
N ILE A 239 -13.77 -1.11 10.36
CA ILE A 239 -12.33 -1.12 10.04
C ILE A 239 -11.48 -1.23 11.31
N LYS A 240 -11.85 -0.52 12.38
CA LYS A 240 -11.08 -0.51 13.63
C LYS A 240 -11.00 -1.89 14.29
N GLU A 241 -12.11 -2.64 14.26
CA GLU A 241 -12.17 -4.01 14.80
C GLU A 241 -11.19 -4.95 14.08
N ASN A 242 -11.05 -4.82 12.75
CA ASN A 242 -10.09 -5.62 11.99
C ASN A 242 -8.65 -5.39 12.47
N MET A 243 -8.25 -4.13 12.65
CA MET A 243 -6.91 -3.81 13.14
C MET A 243 -6.70 -4.32 14.57
N ASP A 244 -7.67 -4.10 15.46
CA ASP A 244 -7.55 -4.50 16.86
C ASP A 244 -7.44 -6.02 17.00
N LYS A 245 -8.23 -6.76 16.23
CA LYS A 245 -8.18 -8.23 16.22
C LYS A 245 -6.86 -8.72 15.65
N GLN A 246 -6.38 -8.15 14.54
CA GLN A 246 -5.10 -8.56 13.96
C GLN A 246 -3.92 -8.34 14.91
N LEU A 247 -3.84 -7.19 15.58
CA LEU A 247 -2.78 -6.91 16.55
C LEU A 247 -2.81 -7.93 17.71
N ALA A 248 -4.01 -8.23 18.22
CA ALA A 248 -4.19 -9.14 19.35
C ALA A 248 -3.91 -10.60 18.99
N THR A 249 -4.35 -11.07 17.82
CA THR A 249 -4.24 -12.50 17.44
C THR A 249 -2.91 -12.83 16.79
N CYS A 250 -2.34 -11.91 16.00
CA CYS A 250 -1.16 -12.15 15.18
C CYS A 250 0.15 -11.62 15.78
N GLY A 251 0.15 -11.23 17.07
CA GLY A 251 1.36 -10.81 17.77
C GLY A 251 2.00 -9.54 17.22
N GLU A 252 1.19 -8.60 16.75
CA GLU A 252 1.64 -7.35 16.09
C GLU A 252 2.48 -7.55 14.81
N ALA A 253 2.40 -8.72 14.15
CA ALA A 253 2.99 -8.93 12.83
C ALA A 253 2.54 -7.85 11.83
N PRO A 254 3.38 -7.43 10.86
CA PRO A 254 2.99 -6.46 9.83
C PRO A 254 1.69 -6.88 9.14
N PHE A 255 0.76 -5.93 9.04
CA PHE A 255 -0.52 -6.16 8.37
C PHE A 255 -0.46 -5.62 6.93
N TYR A 256 -1.03 -6.36 5.99
CA TYR A 256 -1.06 -6.09 4.56
C TYR A 256 -2.50 -6.17 4.04
N THR A 257 -3.12 -5.08 3.61
CA THR A 257 -4.57 -5.07 3.30
C THR A 257 -4.90 -4.69 1.86
N LEU A 258 -5.93 -5.30 1.28
CA LEU A 258 -6.47 -4.94 -0.03
C LEU A 258 -7.54 -3.85 0.12
N GLY A 259 -7.12 -2.58 0.15
CA GLY A 259 -7.99 -1.47 0.55
C GLY A 259 -8.00 -1.29 2.07
N PRO A 260 -9.15 -1.42 2.77
CA PRO A 260 -10.41 -2.01 2.29
C PRO A 260 -11.36 -1.05 1.54
N LEU A 261 -12.17 -1.58 0.62
CA LEU A 261 -13.29 -0.90 -0.01
C LEU A 261 -14.39 -0.60 1.02
N THR A 262 -14.74 0.67 1.15
CA THR A 262 -15.73 1.15 2.15
C THR A 262 -17.18 1.08 1.67
N THR A 263 -17.40 0.84 0.37
CA THR A 263 -18.71 0.69 -0.26
C THR A 263 -18.59 -0.07 -1.57
N ASP A 264 -19.64 -0.81 -1.94
CA ASP A 264 -19.67 -1.68 -3.14
C ASP A 264 -20.36 -1.02 -4.35
N ILE A 265 -20.88 0.21 -4.19
CA ILE A 265 -21.82 0.81 -5.15
C ILE A 265 -21.15 1.65 -6.26
N ALA A 266 -19.82 1.66 -6.35
CA ALA A 266 -19.09 2.55 -7.26
C ALA A 266 -17.99 1.84 -8.10
N PRO A 267 -18.32 0.74 -8.81
CA PRO A 267 -17.38 0.12 -9.73
C PRO A 267 -16.92 1.13 -10.79
N GLY A 268 -15.63 1.10 -11.13
CA GLY A 268 -14.97 2.16 -11.91
C GLY A 268 -14.27 3.21 -11.04
N TYR A 269 -14.62 3.28 -9.76
CA TYR A 269 -14.06 4.21 -8.77
C TYR A 269 -13.55 3.50 -7.51
N ASP A 270 -13.28 2.20 -7.61
CA ASP A 270 -12.89 1.41 -6.44
C ASP A 270 -11.52 1.77 -5.87
N HIS A 271 -10.64 2.35 -6.68
CA HIS A 271 -9.44 3.03 -6.19
C HIS A 271 -9.78 4.12 -5.14
N ILE A 272 -10.90 4.83 -5.29
CA ILE A 272 -11.36 5.86 -4.34
C ILE A 272 -12.08 5.22 -3.15
N THR A 273 -13.02 4.29 -3.41
CA THR A 273 -13.79 3.63 -2.33
C THR A 273 -12.85 2.92 -1.34
N SER A 274 -11.77 2.35 -1.87
CA SER A 274 -10.72 1.68 -1.09
C SER A 274 -9.70 2.63 -0.49
N ALA A 275 -9.34 3.75 -1.14
CA ALA A 275 -8.42 4.72 -0.55
C ALA A 275 -8.90 5.26 0.80
N ILE A 276 -10.22 5.42 0.97
CA ILE A 276 -10.83 5.82 2.23
C ILE A 276 -10.50 4.80 3.32
N GLY A 277 -10.76 3.52 3.07
CA GLY A 277 -10.50 2.46 4.04
C GLY A 277 -9.00 2.23 4.25
N ALA A 278 -8.20 2.29 3.18
CA ALA A 278 -6.76 2.14 3.20
C ALA A 278 -6.07 3.21 4.06
N ALA A 279 -6.48 4.48 3.93
CA ALA A 279 -5.98 5.56 4.79
C ALA A 279 -6.38 5.37 6.25
N MET A 280 -7.62 4.93 6.52
CA MET A 280 -8.09 4.65 7.88
C MET A 280 -7.34 3.49 8.53
N ILE A 281 -7.22 2.35 7.85
CA ILE A 281 -6.58 1.16 8.43
C ILE A 281 -5.05 1.32 8.48
N GLY A 282 -4.45 2.02 7.51
CA GLY A 282 -3.06 2.46 7.55
C GLY A 282 -2.78 3.35 8.77
N TRP A 283 -3.68 4.30 9.07
CA TRP A 283 -3.59 5.12 10.28
C TRP A 283 -3.68 4.27 11.55
N PHE A 284 -4.58 3.28 11.59
CA PHE A 284 -4.72 2.40 12.75
C PHE A 284 -3.51 1.48 12.96
N GLY A 285 -2.79 1.12 11.91
CA GLY A 285 -1.50 0.45 12.04
C GLY A 285 -1.08 -0.49 10.91
N THR A 286 -1.85 -0.59 9.82
CA THR A 286 -1.45 -1.41 8.67
C THR A 286 -0.11 -0.96 8.11
N ALA A 287 0.76 -1.93 7.82
CA ALA A 287 2.14 -1.69 7.41
C ALA A 287 2.28 -1.54 5.90
N MET A 288 1.49 -2.29 5.13
CA MET A 288 1.48 -2.24 3.67
C MET A 288 0.04 -2.25 3.12
N LEU A 289 -0.21 -1.49 2.05
CA LEU A 289 -1.51 -1.37 1.42
C LEU A 289 -1.43 -1.90 -0.01
N CYS A 290 -2.15 -2.98 -0.32
CA CYS A 290 -2.31 -3.43 -1.70
C CYS A 290 -3.24 -2.44 -2.40
N TYR A 291 -2.77 -1.90 -3.52
CA TYR A 291 -3.59 -0.96 -4.28
C TYR A 291 -4.85 -1.62 -4.83
N VAL A 292 -5.80 -0.77 -5.24
CA VAL A 292 -6.98 -1.16 -6.01
C VAL A 292 -7.05 -0.19 -7.18
N THR A 293 -7.25 -0.72 -8.37
CA THR A 293 -7.27 0.09 -9.60
C THR A 293 -8.69 0.59 -9.88
N PRO A 294 -8.87 1.60 -10.75
CA PRO A 294 -10.20 1.99 -11.24
C PRO A 294 -10.97 0.83 -11.89
N LYS A 295 -10.28 -0.12 -12.52
CA LYS A 295 -10.87 -1.28 -13.21
C LYS A 295 -11.13 -2.49 -12.31
N GLU A 296 -10.90 -2.39 -11.00
CA GLU A 296 -11.31 -3.46 -10.09
C GLU A 296 -12.80 -3.78 -10.31
N HIS A 297 -13.13 -5.08 -10.26
CA HIS A 297 -14.46 -5.62 -10.60
C HIS A 297 -14.94 -5.44 -12.05
N LEU A 298 -14.12 -4.87 -12.94
CA LEU A 298 -14.51 -4.56 -14.33
C LEU A 298 -13.57 -5.17 -15.38
N GLY A 299 -12.28 -5.28 -15.11
CA GLY A 299 -11.33 -5.85 -16.07
C GLY A 299 -9.87 -5.66 -15.69
N LEU A 300 -8.98 -6.02 -16.61
CA LEU A 300 -7.54 -5.85 -16.41
C LEU A 300 -7.13 -4.37 -16.49
N PRO A 301 -6.34 -3.85 -15.54
CA PRO A 301 -5.87 -2.48 -15.56
C PRO A 301 -4.91 -2.26 -16.72
N ASP A 302 -5.07 -1.12 -17.41
CA ASP A 302 -4.05 -0.63 -18.33
C ASP A 302 -3.02 0.24 -17.61
N ARG A 303 -2.06 0.77 -18.37
CA ARG A 303 -0.96 1.59 -17.86
C ARG A 303 -1.44 2.84 -17.10
N ASN A 304 -2.54 3.48 -17.51
CA ASN A 304 -3.07 4.66 -16.83
C ASN A 304 -3.81 4.27 -15.55
N ASP A 305 -4.51 3.14 -15.56
CA ASP A 305 -5.15 2.58 -14.35
C ASP A 305 -4.10 2.25 -13.28
N VAL A 306 -2.95 1.69 -13.67
CA VAL A 306 -1.83 1.41 -12.77
C VAL A 306 -1.31 2.71 -12.13
N LYS A 307 -1.02 3.74 -12.93
CA LYS A 307 -0.61 5.06 -12.39
C LYS A 307 -1.65 5.61 -11.42
N THR A 308 -2.93 5.56 -11.80
CA THR A 308 -4.04 6.07 -10.98
C THR A 308 -4.10 5.34 -9.64
N GLY A 309 -4.03 4.01 -9.65
CA GLY A 309 -4.01 3.19 -8.43
C GLY A 309 -2.81 3.52 -7.54
N VAL A 310 -1.60 3.57 -8.10
CA VAL A 310 -0.37 3.85 -7.35
C VAL A 310 -0.41 5.22 -6.69
N ILE A 311 -0.73 6.28 -7.45
CA ILE A 311 -0.82 7.64 -6.90
C ILE A 311 -1.90 7.72 -5.81
N THR A 312 -3.05 7.10 -6.03
CA THR A 312 -4.15 7.06 -5.06
C THR A 312 -3.70 6.42 -3.74
N TYR A 313 -2.96 5.33 -3.82
CA TYR A 313 -2.46 4.64 -2.62
C TYR A 313 -1.26 5.34 -1.97
N LYS A 314 -0.41 6.05 -2.72
CA LYS A 314 0.59 6.94 -2.10
C LYS A 314 -0.05 8.08 -1.32
N ILE A 315 -1.18 8.61 -1.80
CA ILE A 315 -1.96 9.59 -1.05
C ILE A 315 -2.50 8.95 0.25
N ALA A 316 -3.10 7.75 0.16
CA ALA A 316 -3.65 7.06 1.33
C ALA A 316 -2.57 6.71 2.38
N ALA A 317 -1.43 6.16 1.93
CA ALA A 317 -0.29 5.85 2.78
C ALA A 317 0.29 7.11 3.46
N HIS A 318 0.48 8.19 2.70
CA HIS A 318 0.97 9.45 3.26
C HIS A 318 -0.02 10.09 4.23
N ALA A 319 -1.33 10.03 3.93
CA ALA A 319 -2.38 10.49 4.84
C ALA A 319 -2.38 9.70 6.17
N ALA A 320 -2.17 8.38 6.10
CA ALA A 320 -1.98 7.55 7.27
C ALA A 320 -0.73 7.95 8.07
N ASP A 321 0.40 8.19 7.40
CA ASP A 321 1.64 8.62 8.06
C ASP A 321 1.51 10.00 8.74
N LEU A 322 0.77 10.94 8.13
CA LEU A 322 0.42 12.21 8.75
C LEU A 322 -0.45 12.01 10.00
N ALA A 323 -1.47 11.15 9.93
CA ALA A 323 -2.37 10.86 11.04
C ALA A 323 -1.67 10.09 12.18
N LYS A 324 -0.68 9.25 11.86
CA LYS A 324 0.24 8.61 12.81
C LYS A 324 1.23 9.60 13.45
N GLY A 325 1.41 10.78 12.86
CA GLY A 325 2.43 11.73 13.29
C GLY A 325 3.86 11.26 12.99
N HIS A 326 4.06 10.48 11.91
CA HIS A 326 5.37 9.94 11.57
C HIS A 326 6.40 11.07 11.36
N PRO A 327 7.60 10.99 11.97
CA PRO A 327 8.65 11.98 11.76
C PRO A 327 8.94 12.22 10.27
N GLY A 328 8.95 13.47 9.84
CA GLY A 328 9.24 13.85 8.45
C GLY A 328 8.04 13.85 7.49
N ALA A 329 6.91 13.20 7.81
CA ALA A 329 5.74 13.17 6.91
C ALA A 329 5.22 14.60 6.61
N ARG A 330 5.01 15.42 7.66
CA ARG A 330 4.52 16.80 7.52
C ARG A 330 5.47 17.71 6.71
N ALA A 331 6.76 17.39 6.62
CA ALA A 331 7.73 18.27 5.96
C ALA A 331 7.40 18.51 4.48
N ARG A 332 6.89 17.47 3.78
CA ARG A 332 6.47 17.58 2.37
C ARG A 332 5.23 18.46 2.23
N ASP A 333 4.20 18.25 3.05
CA ASP A 333 2.97 19.06 3.07
C ASP A 333 3.27 20.53 3.30
N ASP A 334 4.12 20.81 4.28
CA ASP A 334 4.50 22.16 4.65
C ASP A 334 5.34 22.82 3.55
N ALA A 335 6.25 22.07 2.90
CA ALA A 335 7.05 22.59 1.79
C ALA A 335 6.18 22.93 0.58
N LEU A 336 5.26 22.05 0.21
CA LEU A 336 4.31 22.27 -0.89
C LEU A 336 3.36 23.43 -0.54
N SER A 337 2.86 23.49 0.69
CA SER A 337 1.98 24.57 1.15
C SER A 337 2.68 25.93 1.15
N ARG A 338 3.96 26.00 1.55
CA ARG A 338 4.77 27.23 1.41
C ARG A 338 4.96 27.59 -0.05
N ALA A 339 5.30 26.63 -0.92
CA ALA A 339 5.44 26.89 -2.35
C ALA A 339 4.15 27.45 -2.97
N ARG A 340 3.00 26.87 -2.59
CA ARG A 340 1.68 27.34 -2.99
C ARG A 340 1.39 28.76 -2.50
N PHE A 341 1.61 29.03 -1.22
CA PHE A 341 1.33 30.34 -0.64
C PHE A 341 2.24 31.43 -1.22
N ASP A 342 3.49 31.10 -1.54
CA ASP A 342 4.46 32.02 -2.13
C ASP A 342 4.39 32.07 -3.67
N PHE A 343 3.39 31.42 -4.29
CA PHE A 343 3.20 31.35 -5.74
C PHE A 343 4.41 30.81 -6.52
N ARG A 344 5.22 29.96 -5.89
CA ARG A 344 6.30 29.21 -6.52
C ARG A 344 5.72 28.00 -7.24
N TRP A 345 5.03 28.23 -8.35
CA TRP A 345 4.26 27.21 -9.07
C TRP A 345 5.11 25.99 -9.46
N GLN A 346 6.32 26.22 -9.99
CA GLN A 346 7.20 25.12 -10.38
C GLN A 346 7.59 24.24 -9.19
N ASP A 347 7.90 24.86 -8.04
CA ASP A 347 8.21 24.12 -6.82
C ASP A 347 7.00 23.36 -6.32
N GLN A 348 5.79 23.95 -6.40
CA GLN A 348 4.56 23.27 -6.04
C GLN A 348 4.31 22.03 -6.91
N PHE A 349 4.54 22.12 -8.23
CA PHE A 349 4.38 20.97 -9.13
C PHE A 349 5.42 19.89 -8.84
N ASN A 350 6.69 20.27 -8.72
CA ASN A 350 7.78 19.33 -8.47
C ASN A 350 7.65 18.60 -7.11
N LEU A 351 7.00 19.22 -6.12
CA LEU A 351 6.74 18.61 -4.81
C LEU A 351 5.49 17.71 -4.79
N ALA A 352 4.62 17.79 -5.79
CA ALA A 352 3.41 16.96 -5.89
C ALA A 352 3.76 15.48 -6.06
N LEU A 353 2.81 14.59 -5.77
CA LEU A 353 2.98 13.14 -6.02
C LEU A 353 2.95 12.82 -7.52
N ASP A 354 2.24 13.63 -8.31
CA ASP A 354 2.20 13.55 -9.76
C ASP A 354 2.47 14.93 -10.37
N PRO A 355 3.75 15.30 -10.54
CA PRO A 355 4.15 16.61 -11.07
C PRO A 355 3.59 16.87 -12.47
N ASP A 356 3.55 15.83 -13.32
CA ASP A 356 3.08 15.91 -14.71
C ASP A 356 1.62 16.38 -14.75
N THR A 357 0.75 15.72 -13.97
CA THR A 357 -0.68 16.07 -13.90
C THR A 357 -0.89 17.44 -13.26
N ALA A 358 -0.15 17.77 -12.19
CA ALA A 358 -0.27 19.05 -11.50
C ALA A 358 0.04 20.23 -12.43
N CYS A 359 1.11 20.13 -13.23
CA CYS A 359 1.47 21.13 -14.23
C CYS A 359 0.44 21.19 -15.37
N ALA A 360 0.03 20.04 -15.90
CA ALA A 360 -0.93 19.97 -17.00
C ALA A 360 -2.28 20.62 -16.66
N PHE A 361 -2.79 20.41 -15.45
CA PHE A 361 -4.07 21.00 -15.02
C PHE A 361 -4.00 22.53 -14.83
N HIS A 362 -2.86 23.05 -14.37
CA HIS A 362 -2.66 24.50 -14.35
C HIS A 362 -2.62 25.07 -15.78
N ASP A 363 -1.84 24.43 -16.66
CA ASP A 363 -1.56 24.93 -18.00
C ASP A 363 -2.73 24.78 -18.96
N ALA A 364 -3.70 23.93 -18.65
CA ALA A 364 -4.96 23.83 -19.37
C ALA A 364 -5.70 25.19 -19.48
N THR A 365 -5.45 26.12 -18.55
CA THR A 365 -6.05 27.47 -18.56
C THR A 365 -5.02 28.61 -18.53
N LEU A 366 -3.83 28.36 -17.99
CA LEU A 366 -2.76 29.36 -17.86
C LEU A 366 -1.41 28.84 -18.41
N PRO A 367 -1.29 28.55 -19.72
CA PRO A 367 -0.14 27.83 -20.28
C PRO A 367 1.17 28.62 -20.38
N LYS A 368 1.12 29.97 -20.40
CA LYS A 368 2.32 30.80 -20.63
C LYS A 368 3.29 30.71 -19.45
N GLU A 369 4.59 30.73 -19.73
CA GLU A 369 5.66 30.75 -18.71
C GLU A 369 5.49 31.86 -17.67
N GLY A 370 5.04 33.05 -18.10
CA GLY A 370 4.76 34.16 -17.18
C GLY A 370 3.68 33.86 -16.13
N HIS A 371 2.83 32.84 -16.34
CA HIS A 371 1.84 32.43 -15.34
C HIS A 371 2.45 31.59 -14.21
N LYS A 372 3.63 30.97 -14.43
CA LYS A 372 4.34 30.20 -13.39
C LYS A 372 4.95 31.06 -12.28
N VAL A 373 4.88 32.38 -12.44
CA VAL A 373 5.26 33.38 -11.43
C VAL A 373 4.07 34.30 -11.06
N ALA A 374 2.86 33.98 -11.53
CA ALA A 374 1.69 34.80 -11.27
C ALA A 374 1.15 34.58 -9.85
N HIS A 375 0.76 35.65 -9.18
CA HIS A 375 0.16 35.60 -7.84
C HIS A 375 -1.36 35.28 -7.89
N PHE A 376 -1.76 34.35 -8.74
CA PHE A 376 -3.14 33.86 -8.88
C PHE A 376 -3.18 32.61 -9.79
N CYS A 377 -4.30 31.90 -9.78
CA CYS A 377 -4.67 30.92 -10.81
C CYS A 377 -5.99 31.32 -11.49
N SER A 378 -6.42 30.53 -12.47
CA SER A 378 -7.66 30.76 -13.22
C SER A 378 -8.93 30.69 -12.37
N MET A 379 -8.90 29.99 -11.22
CA MET A 379 -10.06 29.85 -10.32
C MET A 379 -10.54 31.19 -9.76
N CYS A 380 -9.63 32.04 -9.27
CA CYS A 380 -9.98 33.33 -8.64
C CYS A 380 -9.56 34.53 -9.50
N GLY A 381 -8.65 34.31 -10.45
CA GLY A 381 -8.03 35.38 -11.23
C GLY A 381 -7.23 36.36 -10.37
N PRO A 382 -6.70 37.43 -10.99
CA PRO A 382 -5.73 38.32 -10.35
C PRO A 382 -6.29 39.13 -9.19
N LYS A 383 -7.60 39.41 -9.15
CA LYS A 383 -8.22 40.33 -8.18
C LYS A 383 -8.72 39.64 -6.92
N PHE A 384 -9.11 38.38 -7.00
CA PHE A 384 -9.81 37.68 -5.92
C PHE A 384 -9.01 36.52 -5.31
N CYS A 385 -7.72 36.37 -5.67
CA CYS A 385 -6.89 35.35 -5.07
C CYS A 385 -6.67 35.64 -3.57
N SER A 386 -7.18 34.76 -2.71
CA SER A 386 -7.12 34.90 -1.26
C SER A 386 -5.70 34.92 -0.70
N MET A 387 -4.78 34.13 -1.27
CA MET A 387 -3.38 34.10 -0.84
C MET A 387 -2.66 35.41 -1.20
N ARG A 388 -2.98 35.99 -2.37
CA ARG A 388 -2.44 37.31 -2.77
C ARG A 388 -2.92 38.41 -1.84
N ILE A 389 -4.23 38.45 -1.56
CA ILE A 389 -4.81 39.40 -0.60
C ILE A 389 -4.14 39.23 0.77
N SER A 390 -3.88 37.99 1.20
CA SER A 390 -3.19 37.72 2.46
C SER A 390 -1.75 38.26 2.48
N HIS A 391 -1.02 38.20 1.36
CA HIS A 391 0.30 38.85 1.24
C HIS A 391 0.20 40.37 1.33
N GLU A 392 -0.78 40.99 0.65
CA GLU A 392 -1.01 42.44 0.69
C GLU A 392 -1.31 42.90 2.13
N VAL A 393 -2.20 42.21 2.86
CA VAL A 393 -2.51 42.49 4.27
C VAL A 393 -1.28 42.32 5.17
N ARG A 394 -0.49 41.25 4.98
CA ARG A 394 0.75 41.04 5.76
C ARG A 394 1.79 42.11 5.49
N ALA A 395 1.91 42.58 4.25
CA ALA A 395 2.82 43.65 3.87
C ALA A 395 2.41 44.99 4.50
N GLU A 396 1.11 45.32 4.48
CA GLU A 396 0.58 46.54 5.10
C GLU A 396 0.78 46.54 6.63
N ALA A 397 0.45 45.44 7.30
CA ALA A 397 0.64 45.29 8.74
C ALA A 397 2.13 45.42 9.13
N ARG A 398 3.05 44.82 8.35
CA ARG A 398 4.50 44.98 8.55
C ARG A 398 4.95 46.43 8.35
N ALA A 399 4.47 47.09 7.31
CA ALA A 399 4.80 48.48 7.04
C ALA A 399 4.31 49.41 8.17
N GLN A 400 3.12 49.16 8.72
CA GLN A 400 2.61 49.89 9.88
C GLN A 400 3.45 49.63 11.13
N GLY A 401 3.74 48.37 11.48
CA GLY A 401 4.59 48.04 12.63
C GLY A 401 6.01 48.62 12.52
N MET A 402 6.59 48.65 11.31
CA MET A 402 7.87 49.30 11.04
C MET A 402 7.81 50.82 11.25
N ARG A 403 6.70 51.48 10.86
CA ARG A 403 6.50 52.92 11.12
C ARG A 403 6.41 53.21 12.61
N GLU A 404 5.66 52.41 13.36
CA GLU A 404 5.55 52.52 14.82
C GLU A 404 6.89 52.28 15.52
N MET A 405 7.64 51.25 15.09
CA MET A 405 8.96 50.97 15.63
C MET A 405 9.97 52.06 15.28
N ALA A 406 9.96 52.59 14.06
CA ALA A 406 10.81 53.73 13.68
C ALA A 406 10.47 55.00 14.48
N ALA A 407 9.20 55.24 14.78
CA ALA A 407 8.78 56.32 15.67
C ALA A 407 9.28 56.09 17.11
N ARG A 408 9.15 54.88 17.65
CA ARG A 408 9.69 54.50 18.96
C ARG A 408 11.21 54.62 19.03
N PHE A 409 11.93 54.16 18.00
CA PHE A 409 13.38 54.24 17.93
C PHE A 409 13.86 55.70 17.95
N ARG A 410 13.25 56.58 17.14
CA ARG A 410 13.56 58.02 17.15
C ARG A 410 13.22 58.69 18.48
N ALA A 411 12.06 58.36 19.06
CA ALA A 411 11.65 58.89 20.36
C ALA A 411 12.57 58.40 21.51
N GLY A 412 13.11 57.19 21.40
CA GLY A 412 14.08 56.60 22.31
C GLY A 412 15.53 57.02 22.08
N GLY A 413 15.78 58.14 21.38
CA GLY A 413 17.12 58.69 21.19
C GLY A 413 17.89 58.13 19.99
N SER A 414 17.28 57.26 19.18
CA SER A 414 17.92 56.59 18.04
C SER A 414 19.17 55.76 18.43
N GLU A 415 19.20 55.25 19.66
CA GLU A 415 20.27 54.39 20.14
C GLU A 415 19.98 52.93 19.81
N LEU A 416 20.96 52.23 19.25
CA LEU A 416 20.86 50.79 18.95
C LEU A 416 20.80 49.92 20.21
N TYR A 417 21.35 50.42 21.32
CA TYR A 417 21.44 49.73 22.59
C TYR A 417 20.79 50.59 23.68
N VAL A 418 19.50 50.36 23.93
CA VAL A 418 18.78 51.02 25.02
C VAL A 418 18.93 50.23 26.32
N PRO A 419 19.08 50.89 27.48
CA PRO A 419 19.12 50.22 28.78
C PRO A 419 17.89 49.33 28.96
N ALA A 420 18.08 48.11 29.44
CA ALA A 420 16.97 47.22 29.75
C ALA A 420 16.03 47.91 30.76
N PRO A 421 14.70 47.84 30.56
CA PRO A 421 13.76 48.42 31.53
C PRO A 421 14.02 47.80 32.91
N ALA A 422 14.08 48.64 33.94
CA ALA A 422 14.22 48.17 35.31
C ALA A 422 13.13 47.10 35.59
N PRO A 423 13.49 45.99 36.26
CA PRO A 423 12.51 44.95 36.56
C PRO A 423 11.35 45.57 37.32
N ARG A 424 10.13 45.33 36.87
CA ARG A 424 8.93 45.78 37.58
C ARG A 424 8.94 45.13 38.97
N GLU A 425 9.08 45.94 40.01
CA GLU A 425 8.78 45.52 41.37
C GLU A 425 7.31 45.06 41.41
N ARG A 426 7.09 43.91 42.04
CA ARG A 426 5.84 43.14 41.99
C ARG A 426 4.67 43.84 42.67
#